data_AF-A0A1Q3HBP5-F1
#
_entry.id   AF-A0A1Q3HBP5-F1
#
_cell.length_a   1.000
_cell.length_b   1.000
_cell.length_c   1.000
_cell.angle_alpha   90.00
_cell.angle_beta   90.00
_cell.angle_gamma   90.00
#
_symmetry.space_group_name_H-M   'P 1'
#
loop_
_entity.id
_entity.type
_entity.pdbx_description
1 polymer ?
#
loop_
_entity_poly.entity_id
_entity_poly.type
_entity_poly.pdbx_seq_one_letter_code
_entity_poly.pdbx_strand_id
1 'polypeptide(L)'
;MKKLDPKNLSAQLRYRAAGNPPGTLPSSAISNCFPGLEFDFRNVWRRIFVGITMHEADNYVLDAEPRFKDLVGHRLLRVDGKPLVVPVMGPQRPGSDPIQLTTSTNPEGVTFMEWSNALAELLHTKAGKKVRCEFTLKESKYPAAIPKDQKQLRVEELELRPFFAKGEQGPLAVIAEELAEPGELTQGLCSPWQNDYRECACYYWAASRPDYVNVEQGPQGTSVGINWLQKDRSPEAPQQYVLDNREDTRLVSYDDLFRHWQESLHFQVEGHDQDVVTLPEGGPPDARSK
;
A
#
# COMPACT_ATOMS: atom_id res chain seq x y z
N MET A 1 18.31 33.29 -5.71
CA MET A 1 18.39 32.27 -4.63
C MET A 1 19.02 31.01 -5.20
N LYS A 2 20.13 30.51 -4.64
CA LYS A 2 20.70 29.22 -5.06
C LYS A 2 19.71 28.11 -4.66
N LYS A 3 19.23 27.35 -5.64
CA LYS A 3 18.36 26.19 -5.41
C LYS A 3 19.18 25.15 -4.64
N LEU A 4 18.77 24.83 -3.41
CA LEU A 4 19.41 23.78 -2.63
C LEU A 4 19.13 22.45 -3.34
N ASP A 5 20.20 21.73 -3.69
CA ASP A 5 20.11 20.41 -4.30
C ASP A 5 20.55 19.35 -3.27
N PRO A 6 19.61 18.65 -2.62
CA PRO A 6 19.94 17.68 -1.59
C PRO A 6 20.47 16.39 -2.22
N LYS A 7 21.79 16.23 -2.22
CA LYS A 7 22.50 15.11 -2.89
C LYS A 7 22.34 13.74 -2.21
N ASN A 8 21.90 13.71 -0.95
CA ASN A 8 21.73 12.46 -0.20
C ASN A 8 20.26 12.05 -0.16
N LEU A 9 19.81 11.34 -1.21
CA LEU A 9 18.43 10.85 -1.34
C LEU A 9 18.03 9.93 -0.17
N SER A 10 18.95 9.10 0.32
CA SER A 10 18.70 8.24 1.48
C SER A 10 18.45 9.05 2.75
N ALA A 11 19.15 10.17 2.94
CA ALA A 11 18.91 11.07 4.07
C ALA A 11 17.56 11.79 3.96
N GLN A 12 17.09 12.11 2.75
CA GLN A 12 15.76 12.68 2.55
C GLN A 12 14.65 11.67 2.85
N LEU A 13 14.78 10.44 2.35
CA LEU A 13 13.80 9.37 2.60
C LEU A 13 13.74 8.96 4.08
N ARG A 14 14.86 9.10 4.80
CA ARG A 14 14.96 8.79 6.22
C ARG A 14 14.77 10.02 7.11
N TYR A 15 14.56 11.20 6.53
CA TYR A 15 14.32 12.40 7.31
C TYR A 15 12.94 12.29 7.95
N ARG A 16 12.94 12.14 9.28
CA ARG A 16 11.73 12.20 10.09
C ARG A 16 11.60 13.60 10.64
N ALA A 17 10.53 14.30 10.28
CA ALA A 17 10.21 15.58 10.89
C ALA A 17 10.06 15.41 12.42
N ALA A 18 10.49 16.41 13.19
CA ALA A 18 10.32 16.38 14.64
C ALA A 18 8.83 16.28 15.00
N GLY A 19 8.49 15.43 15.97
CA GLY A 19 7.10 15.18 16.40
C GLY A 19 6.40 14.04 15.68
N ASN A 20 6.90 13.58 14.53
CA ASN A 20 6.27 12.45 13.83
C ASN A 20 6.67 11.10 14.46
N PRO A 21 5.72 10.17 14.69
CA PRO A 21 6.06 8.83 15.16
C PRO A 21 6.90 8.06 14.13
N PRO A 22 7.68 7.03 14.52
CA PRO A 22 8.48 6.22 13.59
C PRO A 22 7.69 5.69 12.39
N GLY A 23 6.38 5.49 12.60
CA GLY A 23 5.40 5.00 11.65
C GLY A 23 5.09 5.88 10.43
N THR A 24 5.48 7.16 10.44
CA THR A 24 5.20 8.09 9.33
C THR A 24 6.22 8.02 8.19
N LEU A 25 7.22 7.15 8.28
CA LEU A 25 8.25 7.03 7.25
C LEU A 25 7.81 6.01 6.19
N PRO A 26 8.18 6.17 4.90
CA PRO A 26 7.93 5.13 3.90
C PRO A 26 8.52 3.77 4.29
N SER A 27 9.58 3.75 5.11
CA SER A 27 10.18 2.51 5.64
C SER A 27 9.35 1.79 6.69
N SER A 28 8.40 2.47 7.33
CA SER A 28 7.43 1.87 8.25
C SER A 28 6.10 1.55 7.59
N ALA A 29 5.92 1.95 6.32
CA ALA A 29 4.79 1.52 5.53
C ALA A 29 4.90 0.01 5.30
N ILE A 30 3.92 -0.73 5.79
CA ILE A 30 3.77 -2.14 5.47
C ILE A 30 3.11 -2.18 4.09
N SER A 31 3.93 -2.31 3.05
CA SER A 31 3.48 -2.53 1.67
C SER A 31 2.76 -3.88 1.60
N ASN A 32 1.46 -3.89 1.86
CA ASN A 32 0.61 -5.06 1.75
C ASN A 32 -0.50 -4.81 0.71
N CYS A 33 -1.31 -5.83 0.43
CA CYS A 33 -2.38 -5.76 -0.56
C CYS A 33 -3.46 -4.69 -0.28
N PHE A 34 -3.44 -4.04 0.89
CA PHE A 34 -4.32 -2.96 1.31
C PHE A 34 -3.46 -1.72 1.61
N PRO A 35 -3.46 -0.73 0.72
CA PRO A 35 -2.60 0.44 0.88
C PRO A 35 -2.84 1.14 2.21
N GLY A 36 -1.81 1.81 2.73
CA GLY A 36 -2.02 2.76 3.84
C GLY A 36 -3.14 3.74 3.50
N LEU A 37 -3.85 4.23 4.53
CA LEU A 37 -4.98 5.15 4.40
C LEU A 37 -4.65 6.45 3.64
N GLU A 38 -3.35 6.69 3.40
CA GLU A 38 -2.81 7.92 2.84
C GLU A 38 -2.69 7.88 1.31
N PHE A 39 -2.32 6.72 0.72
CA PHE A 39 -2.20 6.55 -0.72
C PHE A 39 -2.10 5.08 -1.15
N ASP A 40 -2.71 4.75 -2.28
CA ASP A 40 -2.58 3.49 -3.00
C ASP A 40 -1.32 3.43 -3.86
N PHE A 41 -0.22 3.04 -3.22
CA PHE A 41 1.07 2.87 -3.87
C PHE A 41 1.06 1.81 -4.98
N ARG A 42 0.08 0.91 -5.05
CA ARG A 42 0.02 -0.10 -6.12
C ARG A 42 -0.11 0.56 -7.51
N ASN A 43 -0.71 1.75 -7.56
CA ASN A 43 -0.93 2.48 -8.81
C ASN A 43 0.36 2.87 -9.54
N VAL A 44 1.47 3.09 -8.82
CA VAL A 44 2.76 3.46 -9.44
C VAL A 44 3.35 2.35 -10.31
N TRP A 45 2.91 1.11 -10.14
CA TRP A 45 3.42 -0.04 -10.88
C TRP A 45 2.69 -0.27 -12.19
N ARG A 46 1.48 0.27 -12.32
CA ARG A 46 0.60 0.03 -13.47
C ARG A 46 1.29 0.36 -14.80
N ARG A 47 2.09 1.43 -14.83
CA ARG A 47 2.79 1.91 -16.04
C ARG A 47 4.29 1.65 -16.02
N ILE A 48 4.78 0.75 -15.16
CA ILE A 48 6.23 0.51 -14.99
C ILE A 48 6.90 0.00 -16.26
N PHE A 49 6.16 -0.68 -17.13
CA PHE A 49 6.62 -1.09 -18.45
C PHE A 49 6.11 -0.10 -19.51
N VAL A 50 7.01 0.45 -20.32
CA VAL A 50 6.64 1.37 -21.40
C VAL A 50 5.73 0.66 -22.40
N GLY A 51 4.60 1.29 -22.72
CA GLY A 51 3.66 0.84 -23.75
C GLY A 51 2.54 -0.08 -23.26
N ILE A 52 2.54 -0.51 -22.00
CA ILE A 52 1.44 -1.28 -21.41
C ILE A 52 1.01 -0.70 -20.06
N THR A 53 -0.26 -0.94 -19.72
CA THR A 53 -0.84 -0.66 -18.40
C THR A 53 -1.28 -1.97 -17.75
N MET A 54 -0.71 -2.27 -16.60
CA MET A 54 -1.05 -3.42 -15.78
C MET A 54 -2.17 -3.10 -14.80
N HIS A 55 -2.83 -4.13 -14.29
CA HIS A 55 -3.67 -4.05 -13.10
C HIS A 55 -2.80 -3.77 -11.87
N GLU A 56 -3.24 -2.87 -10.98
CA GLU A 56 -2.47 -2.45 -9.81
C GLU A 56 -2.23 -3.60 -8.83
N ALA A 57 -3.21 -4.48 -8.68
CA ALA A 57 -3.17 -5.62 -7.76
C ALA A 57 -2.94 -7.00 -8.43
N ASP A 58 -2.68 -7.05 -9.74
CA ASP A 58 -2.58 -8.33 -10.46
C ASP A 58 -1.62 -8.24 -11.66
N ASN A 59 -1.06 -9.36 -12.11
CA ASN A 59 -0.15 -9.41 -13.26
C ASN A 59 -0.86 -9.37 -14.63
N TYR A 60 -2.05 -8.77 -14.69
CA TYR A 60 -2.91 -8.73 -15.86
C TYR A 60 -2.74 -7.44 -16.65
N VAL A 61 -2.65 -7.53 -17.98
CA VAL A 61 -2.55 -6.35 -18.86
C VAL A 61 -3.94 -5.78 -19.12
N LEU A 62 -4.20 -4.57 -18.62
CA LEU A 62 -5.46 -3.85 -18.76
C LEU A 62 -5.57 -3.08 -20.07
N ASP A 63 -4.49 -2.41 -20.45
CA ASP A 63 -4.44 -1.62 -21.69
C ASP A 63 -3.03 -1.59 -22.26
N ALA A 64 -2.90 -1.21 -23.53
CA ALA A 64 -1.63 -1.13 -24.22
C ALA A 64 -1.70 -0.20 -25.43
N GLU A 65 -0.56 0.42 -25.75
CA GLU A 65 -0.34 1.19 -26.96
C GLU A 65 -0.52 0.31 -28.22
N PRO A 66 -0.75 0.90 -29.42
CA PRO A 66 -1.04 0.14 -30.63
C PRO A 66 -0.05 -0.99 -30.96
N ARG A 67 1.24 -0.78 -30.65
CA ARG A 67 2.29 -1.79 -30.85
C ARG A 67 2.11 -3.05 -30.01
N PHE A 68 1.50 -2.91 -28.84
CA PHE A 68 1.38 -3.96 -27.83
C PHE A 68 -0.09 -4.32 -27.56
N LYS A 69 -1.01 -3.90 -28.44
CA LYS A 69 -2.45 -4.01 -28.20
C LYS A 69 -2.93 -5.45 -28.01
N ASP A 70 -2.22 -6.39 -28.62
CA ASP A 70 -2.45 -7.82 -28.52
C ASP A 70 -1.91 -8.46 -27.22
N LEU A 71 -1.32 -7.67 -26.31
CA LEU A 71 -1.04 -8.10 -24.95
C LEU A 71 -2.22 -7.86 -24.00
N VAL A 72 -3.21 -7.05 -24.37
CA VAL A 72 -4.39 -6.80 -23.53
C VAL A 72 -5.08 -8.13 -23.24
N GLY A 73 -5.36 -8.39 -21.96
CA GLY A 73 -5.96 -9.66 -21.53
C GLY A 73 -4.97 -10.78 -21.21
N HIS A 74 -3.68 -10.60 -21.49
CA HIS A 74 -2.64 -11.55 -21.12
C HIS A 74 -2.12 -11.30 -19.71
N ARG A 75 -1.46 -12.31 -19.13
CA ARG A 75 -0.80 -12.21 -17.82
C ARG A 75 0.71 -12.26 -17.95
N LEU A 76 1.41 -11.35 -17.27
CA LEU A 76 2.86 -11.29 -17.19
C LEU A 76 3.37 -12.32 -16.18
N LEU A 77 4.09 -13.33 -16.66
CA LEU A 77 4.51 -14.50 -15.87
C LEU A 77 5.97 -14.40 -15.42
N ARG A 78 6.85 -13.83 -16.26
CA ARG A 78 8.26 -13.58 -15.92
C ARG A 78 8.79 -12.27 -16.48
N VAL A 79 9.81 -11.74 -15.81
CA VAL A 79 10.63 -10.62 -16.31
C VAL A 79 12.11 -10.96 -16.13
N ASP A 80 12.87 -10.96 -17.21
CA ASP A 80 14.28 -11.40 -17.24
C ASP A 80 14.51 -12.77 -16.55
N GLY A 81 13.56 -13.69 -16.76
CA GLY A 81 13.60 -15.04 -16.18
C GLY A 81 13.16 -15.13 -14.72
N LYS A 82 12.87 -14.01 -14.05
CA LYS A 82 12.33 -14.01 -12.69
C LYS A 82 10.82 -14.25 -12.70
N PRO A 83 10.31 -15.25 -11.97
CA PRO A 83 8.87 -15.50 -11.90
C PRO A 83 8.16 -14.39 -11.14
N LEU A 84 6.98 -14.00 -11.64
CA LEU A 84 6.05 -13.09 -10.94
C LEU A 84 4.89 -13.83 -10.27
N VAL A 85 4.76 -15.14 -10.50
CA VAL A 85 3.72 -15.98 -9.93
C VAL A 85 4.33 -17.07 -9.06
N VAL A 86 3.68 -17.37 -7.95
CA VAL A 86 4.11 -18.37 -6.97
C VAL A 86 2.96 -19.31 -6.61
N PRO A 87 3.24 -20.60 -6.30
CA PRO A 87 2.24 -21.51 -5.77
C PRO A 87 1.70 -21.00 -4.42
N VAL A 88 0.38 -21.10 -4.23
CA VAL A 88 -0.27 -20.85 -2.95
C VAL A 88 -0.27 -22.14 -2.15
N MET A 89 0.36 -22.13 -0.99
CA MET A 89 0.52 -23.32 -0.15
C MET A 89 -0.21 -23.14 1.19
N GLY A 90 -0.91 -24.17 1.66
CA GLY A 90 -1.57 -24.19 2.97
C GLY A 90 -2.82 -25.09 3.03
N PRO A 91 -3.60 -25.03 4.13
CA PRO A 91 -3.13 -24.62 5.46
C PRO A 91 -2.16 -25.67 6.02
N GLN A 92 -1.12 -25.21 6.70
CA GLN A 92 -0.18 -26.11 7.38
C GLN A 92 -0.74 -26.48 8.75
N ARG A 93 -1.17 -27.73 8.92
CA ARG A 93 -1.55 -28.28 10.23
C ARG A 93 -0.29 -28.84 10.92
N PRO A 94 -0.21 -28.83 12.27
CA PRO A 94 0.89 -29.48 12.98
C PRO A 94 1.08 -30.93 12.51
N GLY A 95 2.28 -31.27 12.03
CA GLY A 95 2.61 -32.61 11.54
C GLY A 95 2.12 -32.96 10.13
N SER A 96 1.61 -31.99 9.35
CA SER A 96 1.21 -32.20 7.95
C SER A 96 2.08 -31.39 6.98
N ASP A 97 2.36 -31.97 5.82
CA ASP A 97 3.00 -31.25 4.72
C ASP A 97 2.05 -30.18 4.14
N PRO A 98 2.58 -29.03 3.69
CA PRO A 98 1.76 -28.03 3.02
C PRO A 98 1.26 -28.56 1.68
N ILE A 99 -0.03 -28.38 1.41
CA ILE A 99 -0.63 -28.70 0.11
C ILE A 99 -0.79 -27.44 -0.74
N GLN A 100 -0.81 -27.61 -2.06
CA GLN A 100 -1.12 -26.51 -2.96
C GLN A 100 -2.62 -26.22 -2.94
N LEU A 101 -2.98 -24.97 -2.70
CA LEU A 101 -4.37 -24.50 -2.61
C LEU A 101 -4.90 -24.17 -3.99
N THR A 102 -5.89 -24.93 -4.45
CA THR A 102 -6.56 -24.73 -5.75
C THR A 102 -8.03 -24.39 -5.56
N THR A 103 -8.61 -23.70 -6.54
CA THR A 103 -10.06 -23.42 -6.60
C THR A 103 -10.57 -23.62 -8.04
N SER A 104 -11.88 -23.63 -8.25
CA SER A 104 -12.44 -23.73 -9.61
C SER A 104 -11.99 -22.58 -10.53
N THR A 105 -11.74 -21.39 -9.98
CA THR A 105 -11.25 -20.21 -10.69
C THR A 105 -9.74 -20.03 -10.61
N ASN A 106 -9.01 -20.93 -9.94
CA ASN A 106 -7.55 -20.96 -9.88
C ASN A 106 -7.10 -22.42 -9.74
N PRO A 107 -7.30 -23.23 -10.80
CA PRO A 107 -7.02 -24.67 -10.75
C PRO A 107 -5.53 -24.96 -10.62
N GLU A 108 -4.68 -24.04 -11.06
CA GLU A 108 -3.23 -24.15 -10.92
C GLU A 108 -2.73 -23.67 -9.55
N GLY A 109 -3.60 -23.12 -8.70
CA GLY A 109 -3.26 -22.74 -7.33
C GLY A 109 -2.06 -21.80 -7.22
N VAL A 110 -2.01 -20.79 -8.09
CA VAL A 110 -0.94 -19.78 -8.10
C VAL A 110 -1.47 -18.40 -7.78
N THR A 111 -0.62 -17.54 -7.23
CA THR A 111 -0.91 -16.12 -7.03
C THR A 111 0.23 -15.28 -7.59
N PHE A 112 -0.11 -14.05 -7.99
CA PHE A 112 0.85 -13.01 -8.29
C PHE A 112 1.60 -12.58 -7.01
N MET A 113 2.90 -12.33 -7.13
CA MET A 113 3.71 -11.68 -6.08
C MET A 113 3.63 -10.17 -6.23
N GLU A 114 3.30 -9.46 -5.15
CA GLU A 114 3.20 -7.99 -5.15
C GLU A 114 4.39 -7.29 -5.85
N TRP A 115 4.09 -6.24 -6.62
CA TRP A 115 5.00 -5.59 -7.56
C TRP A 115 6.32 -5.11 -6.93
N SER A 116 6.26 -4.49 -5.75
CA SER A 116 7.45 -3.98 -5.08
C SER A 116 8.42 -5.09 -4.73
N ASN A 117 7.93 -6.25 -4.29
CA ASN A 117 8.77 -7.42 -4.04
C ASN A 117 9.30 -8.02 -5.36
N ALA A 118 8.46 -8.11 -6.38
CA ALA A 118 8.81 -8.80 -7.62
C ALA A 118 9.76 -7.99 -8.52
N LEU A 119 9.70 -6.66 -8.48
CA LEU A 119 10.41 -5.78 -9.40
C LEU A 119 11.54 -4.94 -8.77
N ALA A 120 11.67 -4.89 -7.44
CA ALA A 120 12.68 -4.04 -6.77
C ALA A 120 14.11 -4.22 -7.32
N GLU A 121 14.56 -5.47 -7.46
CA GLU A 121 15.91 -5.76 -7.97
C GLU A 121 16.05 -5.39 -9.46
N LEU A 122 14.98 -5.59 -10.25
CA LEU A 122 14.97 -5.21 -11.66
C LEU A 122 15.01 -3.70 -11.82
N LEU A 123 14.27 -2.94 -11.02
CA LEU A 123 14.35 -1.48 -11.02
C LEU A 123 15.76 -0.99 -10.67
N HIS A 124 16.39 -1.60 -9.67
CA HIS A 124 17.74 -1.23 -9.27
C HIS A 124 18.76 -1.42 -10.39
N THR A 125 18.63 -2.49 -11.19
CA THR A 125 19.67 -2.92 -12.14
C THR A 125 19.36 -2.62 -13.61
N LYS A 126 18.08 -2.46 -13.95
CA LYS A 126 17.56 -2.41 -15.33
C LYS A 126 16.63 -1.21 -15.61
N ALA A 127 16.43 -0.27 -14.69
CA ALA A 127 15.68 0.95 -14.99
C ALA A 127 16.23 1.68 -16.23
N GLY A 128 15.33 2.05 -17.15
CA GLY A 128 15.62 2.64 -18.45
C GLY A 128 16.17 1.67 -19.50
N LYS A 129 16.12 0.35 -19.25
CA LYS A 129 16.57 -0.68 -20.20
C LYS A 129 15.40 -1.56 -20.62
N LYS A 130 15.55 -2.19 -21.79
CA LYS A 130 14.66 -3.27 -22.21
C LYS A 130 14.91 -4.52 -21.36
N VAL A 131 13.82 -5.14 -20.95
CA VAL A 131 13.79 -6.41 -20.24
C VAL A 131 12.90 -7.38 -21.00
N ARG A 132 13.22 -8.66 -20.91
CA ARG A 132 12.47 -9.72 -21.57
C ARG A 132 11.27 -10.10 -20.69
N CYS A 133 10.07 -9.85 -21.19
CA CYS A 133 8.81 -10.15 -20.53
C CYS A 133 8.18 -11.40 -21.15
N GLU A 134 7.83 -12.38 -20.31
CA GLU A 134 7.11 -13.59 -20.71
C GLU A 134 5.65 -13.50 -20.25
N PHE A 135 4.72 -13.65 -21.17
CA PHE A 135 3.28 -13.60 -20.93
C PHE A 135 2.63 -14.97 -21.21
N THR A 136 1.40 -15.15 -20.73
CA THR A 136 0.54 -16.25 -21.20
C THR A 136 0.41 -16.21 -22.73
N LEU A 137 0.39 -17.37 -23.40
CA LEU A 137 0.22 -17.41 -24.86
C LEU A 137 -1.17 -16.92 -25.31
N LYS A 138 -2.20 -17.15 -24.50
CA LYS A 138 -3.57 -16.69 -24.72
C LYS A 138 -3.99 -15.76 -23.59
N GLU A 139 -5.03 -14.98 -23.83
CA GLU A 139 -5.70 -14.22 -22.79
C GLU A 139 -6.11 -15.13 -21.62
N SER A 140 -5.94 -14.64 -20.40
CA SER A 140 -6.26 -15.39 -19.18
C SER A 140 -6.93 -14.51 -18.15
N LYS A 141 -8.26 -14.66 -18.02
CA LYS A 141 -9.04 -13.98 -16.99
C LYS A 141 -8.59 -14.36 -15.57
N TYR A 142 -8.21 -15.61 -15.38
CA TYR A 142 -7.81 -16.16 -14.07
C TYR A 142 -6.29 -16.26 -13.93
N PRO A 143 -5.76 -16.31 -12.69
CA PRO A 143 -4.35 -16.57 -12.44
C PRO A 143 -3.86 -17.79 -13.22
N ALA A 144 -2.67 -17.67 -13.81
CA ALA A 144 -2.07 -18.69 -14.65
C ALA A 144 -0.66 -19.00 -14.16
N ALA A 145 -0.32 -20.28 -14.10
CA ALA A 145 1.03 -20.70 -13.77
C ALA A 145 1.96 -20.50 -14.97
N ILE A 146 3.26 -20.60 -14.70
CA ILE A 146 4.26 -20.59 -15.77
C ILE A 146 4.27 -21.96 -16.46
N PRO A 147 3.94 -22.06 -17.76
CA PRO A 147 4.01 -23.31 -18.49
C PRO A 147 5.43 -23.89 -18.50
N LYS A 148 5.53 -25.22 -18.48
CA LYS A 148 6.82 -25.92 -18.62
C LYS A 148 7.41 -25.77 -20.03
N ASP A 149 6.55 -25.71 -21.03
CA ASP A 149 6.94 -25.52 -22.43
C ASP A 149 7.00 -24.03 -22.77
N GLN A 150 8.19 -23.55 -23.13
CA GLN A 150 8.42 -22.16 -23.51
C GLN A 150 7.64 -21.75 -24.77
N LYS A 151 7.22 -22.69 -25.62
CA LYS A 151 6.37 -22.40 -26.78
C LYS A 151 4.95 -21.96 -26.39
N GLN A 152 4.56 -22.19 -25.14
CA GLN A 152 3.29 -21.73 -24.57
C GLN A 152 3.41 -20.37 -23.89
N LEU A 153 4.48 -19.63 -24.18
CA LEU A 153 4.70 -18.28 -23.72
C LEU A 153 4.72 -17.33 -24.90
N ARG A 154 4.14 -16.15 -24.70
CA ARG A 154 4.38 -15.00 -25.55
C ARG A 154 5.55 -14.20 -24.97
N VAL A 155 6.46 -13.73 -25.81
CA VAL A 155 7.66 -13.01 -25.36
C VAL A 155 7.71 -11.64 -26.02
N GLU A 156 7.91 -10.61 -25.22
CA GLU A 156 8.09 -9.24 -25.69
C GLU A 156 9.26 -8.57 -24.96
N GLU A 157 9.93 -7.64 -25.62
CA GLU A 157 10.91 -6.76 -24.96
C GLU A 157 10.28 -5.42 -24.64
N LEU A 158 10.15 -5.13 -23.34
CA LEU A 158 9.56 -3.88 -22.84
C LEU A 158 10.62 -3.08 -22.11
N GLU A 159 10.59 -1.77 -22.27
CA GLU A 159 11.45 -0.88 -21.48
C GLU A 159 10.87 -0.74 -20.07
N LEU A 160 11.72 -0.93 -19.06
CA LEU A 160 11.38 -0.71 -17.67
C LEU A 160 11.59 0.77 -17.33
N ARG A 161 10.53 1.49 -16.96
CA ARG A 161 10.62 2.91 -16.59
C ARG A 161 11.47 3.11 -15.33
N PRO A 162 12.23 4.22 -15.25
CA PRO A 162 12.80 4.67 -13.98
C PRO A 162 11.69 4.96 -12.97
N PHE A 163 11.92 4.56 -11.71
CA PHE A 163 10.95 4.79 -10.63
C PHE A 163 10.88 6.27 -10.22
N PHE A 164 12.04 6.91 -10.13
CA PHE A 164 12.19 8.27 -9.65
C PHE A 164 12.35 9.25 -10.80
N ALA A 165 11.76 10.44 -10.64
CA ALA A 165 11.94 11.56 -11.55
C ALA A 165 13.42 11.95 -11.66
N LYS A 166 13.81 12.54 -12.79
CA LYS A 166 15.16 13.07 -13.01
C LYS A 166 15.14 14.60 -12.98
N GLY A 167 16.03 15.19 -12.19
CA GLY A 167 16.37 16.60 -12.23
C GLY A 167 17.69 16.85 -12.98
N GLU A 168 18.10 18.11 -13.05
CA GLU A 168 19.32 18.54 -13.76
C GLU A 168 20.60 17.85 -13.26
N GLN A 169 20.66 17.48 -11.98
CA GLN A 169 21.85 16.90 -11.35
C GLN A 169 21.73 15.39 -11.07
N GLY A 170 20.63 14.74 -11.49
CA GLY A 170 20.41 13.31 -11.28
C GLY A 170 18.98 12.96 -10.82
N PRO A 171 18.77 11.74 -10.29
CA PRO A 171 17.46 11.32 -9.79
C PRO A 171 17.02 12.14 -8.56
N LEU A 172 15.72 12.40 -8.47
CA LEU A 172 15.05 13.11 -7.37
C LEU A 172 14.34 12.12 -6.45
N ALA A 173 14.08 12.48 -5.20
CA ALA A 173 13.25 11.69 -4.29
C ALA A 173 11.74 11.90 -4.56
N VAL A 174 11.35 11.84 -5.83
CA VAL A 174 9.97 12.08 -6.32
C VAL A 174 9.62 10.97 -7.30
N ILE A 175 8.43 10.38 -7.15
CA ILE A 175 7.92 9.37 -8.10
C ILE A 175 7.83 10.01 -9.49
N ALA A 176 8.30 9.31 -10.52
CA ALA A 176 8.21 9.78 -11.90
C ALA A 176 6.72 9.97 -12.30
N GLU A 177 6.39 11.12 -12.90
CA GLU A 177 5.01 11.50 -13.24
C GLU A 177 4.38 10.52 -14.24
N GLU A 178 5.19 9.87 -15.06
CA GLU A 178 4.75 8.85 -16.01
C GLU A 178 4.24 7.56 -15.35
N LEU A 179 4.47 7.38 -14.04
CA LEU A 179 4.04 6.21 -13.29
C LEU A 179 2.65 6.36 -12.64
N ALA A 180 2.27 7.59 -12.27
CA ALA A 180 0.99 7.86 -11.64
C ALA A 180 0.49 9.26 -12.01
N GLU A 181 -0.69 9.31 -12.61
CA GLU A 181 -1.38 10.56 -12.96
C GLU A 181 -2.04 11.19 -11.72
N PRO A 182 -2.39 12.49 -11.78
CA PRO A 182 -3.12 13.15 -10.70
C PRO A 182 -4.37 12.37 -10.26
N GLY A 183 -4.45 12.08 -8.96
CA GLY A 183 -5.57 11.35 -8.35
C GLY A 183 -5.42 9.82 -8.32
N GLU A 184 -4.52 9.22 -9.11
CA GLU A 184 -4.37 7.76 -9.17
C GLU A 184 -3.80 7.17 -7.88
N LEU A 185 -3.04 7.94 -7.12
CA LEU A 185 -2.56 7.51 -5.80
C LEU A 185 -3.67 7.46 -4.74
N THR A 186 -4.86 7.99 -5.00
CA THR A 186 -5.97 8.01 -4.03
C THR A 186 -7.26 7.42 -4.58
N GLN A 187 -7.33 7.12 -5.89
CA GLN A 187 -8.56 6.68 -6.56
C GLN A 187 -9.14 5.36 -6.04
N GLY A 188 -8.27 4.48 -5.53
CA GLY A 188 -8.66 3.18 -4.99
C GLY A 188 -9.03 3.21 -3.50
N LEU A 189 -8.89 4.35 -2.83
CA LEU A 189 -9.25 4.53 -1.44
C LEU A 189 -10.76 4.78 -1.30
N CYS A 190 -11.32 4.53 -0.12
CA CYS A 190 -12.75 4.77 0.06
C CYS A 190 -13.08 6.27 -0.07
N SER A 191 -14.23 6.54 -0.67
CA SER A 191 -14.83 7.86 -0.68
C SER A 191 -16.22 7.78 -0.02
N PRO A 192 -16.45 8.46 1.11
CA PRO A 192 -15.50 9.29 1.85
C PRO A 192 -14.46 8.43 2.62
N TRP A 193 -13.27 8.99 2.87
CA TRP A 193 -12.11 8.27 3.45
C TRP A 193 -12.38 7.70 4.85
N GLN A 194 -13.33 8.29 5.58
CA GLN A 194 -13.74 7.83 6.91
C GLN A 194 -14.18 6.37 6.93
N ASN A 195 -14.69 5.85 5.81
CA ASN A 195 -15.07 4.44 5.70
C ASN A 195 -13.90 3.50 5.97
N ASP A 196 -12.69 3.84 5.49
CA ASP A 196 -11.53 2.97 5.66
C ASP A 196 -11.13 2.78 7.14
N TYR A 197 -11.42 3.77 7.98
CA TYR A 197 -11.18 3.69 9.42
C TYR A 197 -12.12 2.72 10.15
N ARG A 198 -13.24 2.33 9.54
CA ARG A 198 -14.21 1.37 10.11
C ARG A 198 -14.25 0.03 9.38
N GLU A 199 -14.08 0.04 8.05
CA GLU A 199 -14.14 -1.15 7.20
C GLU A 199 -12.90 -2.02 7.31
N CYS A 200 -11.73 -1.42 7.51
CA CYS A 200 -10.50 -2.19 7.62
C CYS A 200 -10.49 -2.97 8.94
N ALA A 201 -10.92 -4.23 8.89
CA ALA A 201 -10.83 -5.17 10.01
C ALA A 201 -9.38 -5.60 10.30
N CYS A 202 -8.42 -5.11 9.52
CA CYS A 202 -7.03 -5.45 9.67
C CYS A 202 -6.27 -4.41 10.50
N TYR A 203 -5.54 -4.88 11.50
CA TYR A 203 -4.75 -4.07 12.44
C TYR A 203 -3.39 -3.61 11.86
N TYR A 204 -3.26 -3.56 10.53
CA TYR A 204 -1.96 -3.40 9.83
C TYR A 204 -1.40 -1.97 9.88
N TRP A 205 -2.21 -0.98 10.24
CA TRP A 205 -1.82 0.44 10.20
C TRP A 205 -1.66 1.04 11.59
N ALA A 206 -1.13 0.30 12.56
CA ALA A 206 -1.02 0.77 13.95
C ALA A 206 -0.31 2.15 14.10
N ALA A 207 0.50 2.54 13.12
CA ALA A 207 1.14 3.85 13.02
C ALA A 207 0.18 5.03 12.74
N SER A 208 -0.85 4.81 11.92
CA SER A 208 -1.77 5.86 11.41
C SER A 208 -3.23 5.64 11.83
N ARG A 209 -3.57 4.41 12.20
CA ARG A 209 -4.82 3.92 12.76
C ARG A 209 -4.46 2.91 13.86
N PRO A 210 -4.04 3.39 15.04
CA PRO A 210 -3.74 2.51 16.16
C PRO A 210 -5.00 1.77 16.57
N ASP A 211 -4.82 0.53 17.02
CA ASP A 211 -5.93 -0.30 17.49
C ASP A 211 -6.00 -0.33 19.01
N TYR A 212 -4.85 -0.39 19.66
CA TYR A 212 -4.68 -0.50 21.10
C TYR A 212 -3.93 0.73 21.63
N VAL A 213 -4.61 1.56 22.41
CA VAL A 213 -4.13 2.88 22.86
C VAL A 213 -4.31 3.04 24.37
N ASN A 214 -3.71 4.10 24.93
CA ASN A 214 -3.70 4.40 26.36
C ASN A 214 -3.21 3.18 27.18
N VAL A 215 -2.13 2.56 26.70
CA VAL A 215 -1.66 1.26 27.19
C VAL A 215 -0.85 1.42 28.48
N GLU A 216 -1.25 0.69 29.52
CA GLU A 216 -0.55 0.62 30.80
C GLU A 216 -0.09 -0.80 31.13
N GLN A 217 0.92 -0.92 31.99
CA GLN A 217 1.37 -2.21 32.49
C GLN A 217 0.41 -2.70 33.58
N GLY A 218 -0.20 -3.85 33.33
CA GLY A 218 -1.09 -4.52 34.28
C GLY A 218 -0.33 -5.20 35.43
N PRO A 219 -1.03 -5.59 36.51
CA PRO A 219 -0.44 -6.10 37.76
C PRO A 219 0.40 -7.40 37.60
N GLN A 220 0.22 -8.12 36.50
CA GLN A 220 0.85 -9.41 36.22
C GLN A 220 1.89 -9.32 35.09
N GLY A 221 2.32 -8.10 34.74
CA GLY A 221 3.16 -7.88 33.55
C GLY A 221 2.39 -8.02 32.24
N THR A 222 1.06 -8.11 32.29
CA THR A 222 0.18 -7.96 31.13
C THR A 222 0.14 -6.50 30.69
N SER A 223 -0.41 -6.20 29.52
CA SER A 223 -0.82 -4.84 29.17
C SER A 223 -2.33 -4.71 29.33
N VAL A 224 -2.78 -3.52 29.74
CA VAL A 224 -4.19 -3.09 29.69
C VAL A 224 -4.27 -1.82 28.86
N GLY A 225 -5.40 -1.61 28.18
CA GLY A 225 -5.57 -0.51 27.25
C GLY A 225 -6.94 -0.57 26.60
N ILE A 226 -7.16 0.35 25.67
CA ILE A 226 -8.48 0.65 25.11
C ILE A 226 -8.42 0.48 23.59
N ASN A 227 -9.54 0.05 22.98
CA ASN A 227 -9.67 0.08 21.53
C ASN A 227 -9.77 1.55 21.06
N TRP A 228 -8.95 1.98 20.11
CA TRP A 228 -8.93 3.35 19.61
C TRP A 228 -10.26 3.81 18.99
N LEU A 229 -11.11 2.89 18.56
CA LEU A 229 -12.47 3.19 18.10
C LEU A 229 -13.51 3.25 19.23
N GLN A 230 -13.15 3.05 20.50
CA GLN A 230 -14.08 3.31 21.60
C GLN A 230 -14.43 4.78 21.67
N LYS A 231 -15.71 5.09 21.92
CA LYS A 231 -16.23 6.46 22.04
C LYS A 231 -15.73 7.16 23.29
N ASP A 232 -15.67 6.43 24.40
CA ASP A 232 -15.12 6.91 25.65
C ASP A 232 -13.70 6.35 25.83
N ARG A 233 -12.73 7.25 25.75
CA ARG A 233 -11.31 7.00 26.00
C ARG A 233 -10.73 8.02 26.99
N SER A 234 -11.60 8.61 27.82
CA SER A 234 -11.19 9.53 28.88
C SER A 234 -10.27 8.85 29.90
N PRO A 235 -9.48 9.60 30.68
CA PRO A 235 -8.66 9.03 31.76
C PRO A 235 -9.47 8.22 32.78
N GLU A 236 -10.76 8.53 32.95
CA GLU A 236 -11.69 7.82 33.83
C GLU A 236 -12.33 6.60 33.18
N ALA A 237 -12.16 6.40 31.87
CA ALA A 237 -12.74 5.29 31.13
C ALA A 237 -12.18 3.95 31.66
N PRO A 238 -13.00 2.90 31.75
CA PRO A 238 -12.51 1.57 32.08
C PRO A 238 -11.43 1.12 31.09
N GLN A 239 -10.27 0.69 31.60
CA GLN A 239 -9.16 0.11 30.85
C GLN A 239 -9.52 -1.31 30.34
N GLN A 240 -10.53 -1.36 29.48
CA GLN A 240 -11.08 -2.57 28.88
C GLN A 240 -11.10 -2.41 27.37
N TYR A 241 -10.33 -3.26 26.69
CA TYR A 241 -10.38 -3.37 25.25
C TYR A 241 -11.70 -4.01 24.79
N VAL A 242 -12.43 -3.30 23.93
CA VAL A 242 -13.65 -3.80 23.30
C VAL A 242 -13.31 -4.35 21.92
N LEU A 243 -13.57 -5.65 21.71
CA LEU A 243 -13.38 -6.27 20.40
C LEU A 243 -14.40 -5.72 19.40
N ASP A 244 -13.91 -5.27 18.25
CA ASP A 244 -14.77 -4.75 17.19
C ASP A 244 -15.45 -5.87 16.41
N ASN A 245 -16.68 -6.20 16.82
CA ASN A 245 -17.57 -7.12 16.14
C ASN A 245 -18.59 -6.40 15.23
N ARG A 246 -18.45 -5.08 15.02
CA ARG A 246 -19.41 -4.22 14.31
C ARG A 246 -20.79 -4.05 14.94
N GLU A 247 -20.99 -4.55 16.17
CA GLU A 247 -22.28 -4.47 16.88
C GLU A 247 -22.19 -3.69 18.21
N ASP A 248 -21.01 -3.67 18.85
CA ASP A 248 -20.83 -3.00 20.15
C ASP A 248 -20.97 -1.47 20.03
N THR A 249 -22.05 -0.94 20.63
CA THR A 249 -22.40 0.48 20.59
C THR A 249 -21.39 1.41 21.28
N ARG A 250 -20.45 0.87 22.06
CA ARG A 250 -19.34 1.63 22.66
C ARG A 250 -18.30 2.03 21.63
N LEU A 251 -18.30 1.42 20.45
CA LEU A 251 -17.40 1.75 19.34
C LEU A 251 -18.03 2.78 18.41
N VAL A 252 -17.20 3.62 17.81
CA VAL A 252 -17.62 4.59 16.80
C VAL A 252 -18.24 3.89 15.59
N SER A 253 -19.38 4.41 15.14
CA SER A 253 -20.11 3.96 13.95
C SER A 253 -19.71 4.76 12.71
N TYR A 254 -20.18 4.33 11.53
CA TYR A 254 -20.08 5.14 10.31
C TYR A 254 -20.72 6.51 10.46
N ASP A 255 -21.89 6.58 11.11
CA ASP A 255 -22.59 7.84 11.33
C ASP A 255 -21.79 8.78 12.23
N ASP A 256 -21.15 8.24 13.27
CA ASP A 256 -20.27 9.01 14.15
C ASP A 256 -19.08 9.58 13.37
N LEU A 257 -18.45 8.77 12.50
CA LEU A 257 -17.33 9.23 11.68
C LEU A 257 -17.76 10.25 10.62
N PHE A 258 -18.87 10.05 9.93
CA PHE A 258 -19.30 10.99 8.90
C PHE A 258 -19.71 12.36 9.47
N ARG A 259 -20.23 12.40 10.69
CA ARG A 259 -20.70 13.63 11.32
C ARG A 259 -19.68 14.28 12.24
N HIS A 260 -18.86 13.47 12.92
CA HIS A 260 -18.05 13.87 14.07
C HIS A 260 -16.65 13.24 14.06
N TRP A 261 -16.05 12.97 12.89
CA TRP A 261 -14.72 12.34 12.84
C TRP A 261 -13.64 13.10 13.61
N GLN A 262 -13.68 14.44 13.63
CA GLN A 262 -12.68 15.27 14.35
C GLN A 262 -12.77 15.08 15.87
N GLU A 263 -13.97 14.79 16.37
CA GLU A 263 -14.22 14.52 17.80
C GLU A 263 -13.94 13.05 18.13
N SER A 264 -14.06 12.15 17.15
CA SER A 264 -13.96 10.70 17.32
C SER A 264 -12.52 10.17 17.18
N LEU A 265 -11.77 10.71 16.21
CA LEU A 265 -10.44 10.24 15.82
C LEU A 265 -9.36 11.15 16.42
N HIS A 266 -8.82 10.75 17.56
CA HIS A 266 -7.80 11.55 18.26
C HIS A 266 -6.40 11.10 17.84
N PHE A 267 -5.49 12.07 17.68
CA PHE A 267 -4.08 11.78 17.45
C PHE A 267 -3.49 11.07 18.66
N GLN A 268 -2.66 10.06 18.40
CA GLN A 268 -1.88 9.40 19.44
C GLN A 268 -0.48 9.99 19.49
N VAL A 269 -0.10 10.54 20.64
CA VAL A 269 1.27 10.98 20.91
C VAL A 269 1.76 10.20 22.13
N GLU A 270 2.90 9.53 21.97
CA GLU A 270 3.48 8.65 22.99
C GLU A 270 2.53 7.56 23.51
N GLY A 271 1.56 7.15 22.69
CA GLY A 271 0.59 6.11 23.02
C GLY A 271 -0.67 6.61 23.73
N HIS A 272 -0.85 7.92 23.83
CA HIS A 272 -1.99 8.55 24.49
C HIS A 272 -2.80 9.45 23.55
N ASP A 273 -4.12 9.49 23.77
CA ASP A 273 -5.00 10.47 23.11
C ASP A 273 -4.49 11.89 23.40
N GLN A 274 -4.34 12.69 22.35
CA GLN A 274 -4.08 14.12 22.47
C GLN A 274 -5.38 14.88 22.31
N ASP A 275 -5.63 15.81 23.25
CA ASP A 275 -6.66 16.81 23.09
C ASP A 275 -6.41 17.62 21.79
N VAL A 276 -7.51 18.07 21.19
CA VAL A 276 -7.52 18.87 19.95
C VAL A 276 -6.43 19.94 20.03
N VAL A 277 -5.49 19.90 19.08
CA VAL A 277 -4.43 20.90 18.96
C VAL A 277 -5.09 22.28 18.87
N THR A 278 -4.98 23.07 19.94
CA THR A 278 -5.35 24.48 19.90
C THR A 278 -4.46 25.14 18.85
N LEU A 279 -5.02 25.46 17.67
CA LEU A 279 -4.29 26.23 16.67
C LEU A 279 -3.86 27.55 17.35
N PRO A 280 -2.60 27.99 17.18
CA PRO A 280 -2.19 29.27 17.74
C PRO A 280 -3.13 30.36 17.24
N GLU A 281 -3.62 31.21 18.16
CA GLU A 281 -4.42 32.38 17.80
C GLU A 281 -3.61 33.27 16.85
N GLY A 282 -3.95 33.22 15.56
CA GLY A 282 -3.17 33.86 14.50
C GLY A 282 -3.05 32.95 13.28
N GLY A 283 -4.17 32.67 12.63
CA GLY A 283 -4.19 31.95 11.36
C GLY A 283 -3.28 32.62 10.30
N PRO A 284 -2.85 31.88 9.27
CA PRO A 284 -2.03 32.45 8.20
C PRO A 284 -2.79 33.62 7.54
N PRO A 285 -2.09 34.70 7.13
CA PRO A 285 -2.73 35.82 6.47
C PRO A 285 -3.48 35.32 5.23
N ASP A 286 -4.74 35.74 5.11
CA ASP A 286 -5.63 35.41 4.02
C ASP A 286 -4.94 35.70 2.67
N ALA A 287 -4.63 34.65 1.93
CA ALA A 287 -3.99 34.75 0.62
C ALA A 287 -4.95 35.23 -0.48
N ARG A 288 -6.12 35.80 -0.13
CA ARG A 288 -7.10 36.35 -1.08
C ARG A 288 -7.27 37.87 -1.02
N SER A 289 -6.25 38.61 -0.60
CA SER A 289 -6.16 40.04 -0.89
C SER A 289 -4.88 40.38 -1.64
N LYS A 290 -4.89 40.17 -2.96
CA LYS A 290 -4.31 41.03 -4.00
C LYS A 290 -4.69 40.51 -5.39
#